data_AF-G9J3X0-F1
#
_entry.id   AF-G9J3X0-F1
#
_cell.length_a   1.000
_cell.length_b   1.000
_cell.length_c   1.000
_cell.angle_alpha   90.00
_cell.angle_beta   90.00
_cell.angle_gamma   90.00
#
_symmetry.space_group_name_H-M   'P 1'
#
loop_
_entity.id
_entity.type
_entity.pdbx_description
1 polymer ?
#
loop_
_entity_poly.entity_id
_entity_poly.type
_entity_poly.pdbx_seq_one_letter_code
_entity_poly.pdbx_strand_id
1 'polypeptide(L)'
;TVGWFTSLYPVSLQIKADQDIPQRIKTVKENLRQIPQKGIGYGLIKYLSDHPKAHEWTGHPEIRFNYLGQFDQDVRNGKMEVSPYSSGKTASDNRPLTYTLDINGMISDGRLSLAISYCGKQYQRETMEACADLLKSSLQQVIAHCDAQDQIHLTPSDISLKGITIGELDQFVQQTSHLGDIENIYPLTPMQKGMLFHSLIDSASEAYFEQAAFDLKGFLDIDAFKMSLAHLAEKYDILRTLFYTEWKDQPLQIVFRQ
;
A
#
# COMPACT_ATOMS: atom_id res chain seq x y z
N THR A 1 -24.46 -5.18 12.22
CA THR A 1 -24.69 -4.50 13.51
C THR A 1 -24.65 -3.01 13.30
N VAL A 2 -25.64 -2.27 13.80
CA VAL A 2 -25.65 -0.79 13.76
C VAL A 2 -25.05 -0.27 15.07
N GLY A 3 -24.15 0.71 14.98
CA GLY A 3 -23.47 1.28 16.15
C GLY A 3 -22.36 2.25 15.74
N TRP A 4 -21.71 2.87 16.72
CA TRP A 4 -20.60 3.79 16.49
C TRP A 4 -19.25 3.08 16.60
N PHE A 5 -18.69 2.68 15.45
CA PHE A 5 -17.47 1.87 15.36
C PHE A 5 -16.23 2.66 14.89
N THR A 6 -16.30 4.00 14.90
CA THR A 6 -15.19 4.85 14.45
C THR A 6 -13.98 4.66 15.36
N SER A 7 -12.84 4.25 14.78
CA SER A 7 -11.55 4.23 15.47
C SER A 7 -10.76 5.50 15.15
N LEU A 8 -10.09 6.06 16.17
CA LEU A 8 -9.19 7.20 16.04
C LEU A 8 -7.80 6.77 16.50
N TYR A 9 -6.78 7.09 15.72
CA TYR A 9 -5.38 6.85 16.04
C TYR A 9 -4.49 7.90 15.38
N PRO A 10 -3.37 8.30 16.02
CA PRO A 10 -2.47 9.28 15.46
C PRO A 10 -1.64 8.66 14.33
N VAL A 11 -1.39 9.46 13.29
CA VAL A 11 -0.46 9.13 12.20
C VAL A 11 0.55 10.27 12.09
N SER A 12 1.84 9.93 12.08
CA SER A 12 2.91 10.89 11.85
C SER A 12 3.25 10.92 10.36
N LEU A 13 3.00 12.06 9.70
CA LEU A 13 3.36 12.25 8.30
C LEU A 13 4.78 12.83 8.22
N GLN A 14 5.74 11.96 7.95
CA GLN A 14 7.14 12.36 7.73
C GLN A 14 7.34 12.62 6.23
N ILE A 15 7.13 13.87 5.81
CA ILE A 15 7.30 14.30 4.43
C ILE A 15 8.51 15.23 4.37
N LYS A 16 9.50 14.90 3.53
CA LYS A 16 10.63 15.81 3.28
C LYS A 16 10.25 16.77 2.14
N ALA A 17 10.65 18.03 2.26
CA ALA A 17 10.25 19.09 1.33
C ALA A 17 10.75 18.85 -0.11
N ASP A 18 11.88 18.15 -0.26
CA ASP A 18 12.59 17.84 -1.49
C ASP A 18 12.19 16.49 -2.13
N GLN A 19 11.36 15.69 -1.47
CA GLN A 19 10.89 14.43 -2.05
C GLN A 19 9.97 14.68 -3.24
N ASP A 20 10.17 13.91 -4.31
CA ASP A 20 9.27 13.87 -5.46
C ASP A 20 7.93 13.19 -5.13
N ILE A 21 6.96 13.29 -6.03
CA ILE A 21 5.63 12.70 -5.87
C ILE A 21 5.70 11.16 -5.68
N PRO A 22 6.46 10.40 -6.51
CA PRO A 22 6.60 8.95 -6.32
C PRO A 22 7.05 8.55 -4.92
N GLN A 23 8.13 9.16 -4.42
CA GLN A 23 8.69 8.81 -3.11
C GLN A 23 7.74 9.20 -1.98
N ARG A 24 7.01 10.31 -2.09
CA ARG A 24 5.98 10.68 -1.11
C ARG A 24 4.86 9.65 -1.04
N ILE A 25 4.36 9.20 -2.19
CA ILE A 25 3.30 8.18 -2.25
C ILE A 25 3.78 6.87 -1.63
N LYS A 26 4.97 6.38 -2.01
CA LYS A 26 5.56 5.15 -1.45
C LYS A 26 5.76 5.28 0.07
N THR A 27 6.31 6.40 0.54
CA THR A 27 6.55 6.66 1.97
C THR A 27 5.24 6.67 2.77
N VAL A 28 4.22 7.39 2.31
CA VAL A 28 2.91 7.45 3.00
C VAL A 28 2.23 6.08 2.98
N LYS A 29 2.28 5.35 1.86
CA LYS A 29 1.76 3.98 1.75
C LYS A 29 2.42 3.07 2.79
N GLU A 30 3.74 3.04 2.87
CA GLU A 30 4.46 2.17 3.81
C GLU A 30 4.21 2.57 5.27
N ASN A 31 4.22 3.87 5.58
CA ASN A 31 3.93 4.36 6.94
C ASN A 31 2.53 3.92 7.40
N LEU A 32 1.53 3.96 6.52
CA LEU A 32 0.17 3.51 6.85
C LEU A 32 0.07 1.98 6.94
N ARG A 33 0.82 1.23 6.11
CA ARG A 33 0.83 -0.25 6.13
C ARG A 33 1.53 -0.84 7.34
N GLN A 34 2.47 -0.11 7.95
CA GLN A 34 3.09 -0.50 9.22
C GLN A 34 2.11 -0.46 10.40
N ILE A 35 0.97 0.23 10.28
CA ILE A 35 -0.02 0.35 11.35
C ILE A 35 -0.86 -0.93 11.40
N PRO A 36 -0.78 -1.72 12.50
CA PRO A 36 -1.51 -2.98 12.59
C PRO A 36 -3.01 -2.73 12.66
N GLN A 37 -3.78 -3.56 11.94
CA GLN A 37 -5.25 -3.60 12.00
C GLN A 37 -5.92 -2.21 11.90
N LYS A 38 -5.39 -1.32 11.06
CA LYS A 38 -5.90 0.07 10.90
C LYS A 38 -6.00 0.83 12.24
N GLY A 39 -5.06 0.60 13.15
CA GLY A 39 -4.87 1.40 14.36
C GLY A 39 -5.92 1.21 15.45
N ILE A 40 -6.84 0.24 15.34
CA ILE A 40 -7.88 -0.01 16.35
C ILE A 40 -7.32 -0.21 17.76
N GLY A 41 -6.14 -0.84 17.87
CA GLY A 41 -5.47 -1.10 19.15
C GLY A 41 -5.10 0.17 19.92
N TYR A 42 -4.93 1.32 19.26
CA TYR A 42 -4.58 2.57 19.93
C TYR A 42 -5.64 2.99 20.95
N GLY A 43 -6.90 3.07 20.52
CA GLY A 43 -8.01 3.45 21.40
C GLY A 43 -8.26 2.43 22.51
N LEU A 44 -8.12 1.13 22.20
CA LEU A 44 -8.24 0.06 23.19
C LEU A 44 -7.18 0.20 24.29
N ILE A 45 -5.92 0.42 23.90
CA ILE A 45 -4.82 0.56 24.87
C ILE A 45 -4.98 1.87 25.66
N LYS A 46 -5.27 2.98 24.99
CA LYS A 46 -5.32 4.31 25.61
C LYS A 46 -6.51 4.50 26.56
N TYR A 47 -7.67 3.93 26.23
CA TYR A 47 -8.92 4.24 26.94
C TYR A 47 -9.52 3.05 27.70
N LEU A 48 -9.19 1.81 27.33
CA LEU A 48 -9.84 0.60 27.87
C LEU A 48 -8.88 -0.37 28.57
N SER A 49 -7.60 -0.02 28.69
CA SER A 49 -6.59 -0.89 29.31
C SER A 49 -5.75 -0.16 30.35
N ASP A 50 -5.29 -0.88 31.36
CA ASP A 50 -4.31 -0.40 32.34
C ASP A 50 -2.86 -0.53 31.83
N HIS A 51 -2.67 -0.53 30.51
CA HIS A 51 -1.34 -0.72 29.92
C HIS A 51 -0.43 0.46 30.31
N PRO A 52 0.79 0.24 30.84
CA PRO A 52 1.65 1.30 31.36
C PRO A 52 1.91 2.44 30.34
N LYS A 53 2.11 2.07 29.06
CA LYS A 53 2.35 3.02 27.97
C LYS A 53 1.16 3.93 27.62
N ALA A 54 -0.06 3.63 28.06
CA ALA A 54 -1.22 4.46 27.77
C ALA A 54 -1.02 5.91 28.28
N HIS A 55 -0.36 6.04 29.43
CA HIS A 55 -0.06 7.33 30.07
C HIS A 55 1.08 8.11 29.39
N GLU A 56 1.93 7.43 28.62
CA GLU A 56 3.03 8.06 27.86
C GLU A 56 2.53 8.74 26.57
N TRP A 57 1.33 8.40 26.11
CA TRP A 57 0.78 8.90 24.83
C TRP A 57 0.06 10.23 24.99
N THR A 58 0.84 11.28 25.21
CA THR A 58 0.37 12.67 25.41
C THR A 58 0.21 13.47 24.12
N GLY A 59 0.52 12.88 22.95
CA GLY A 59 0.37 13.57 21.67
C GLY A 59 -1.07 14.06 21.46
N HIS A 60 -1.20 15.33 21.07
CA HIS A 60 -2.47 15.97 20.73
C HIS A 60 -2.45 16.38 19.25
N PRO A 61 -2.88 15.51 18.32
CA PRO A 61 -2.97 15.88 16.91
C PRO A 61 -3.92 17.06 16.73
N GLU A 62 -3.43 18.12 16.09
CA GLU A 62 -4.23 19.32 15.81
C GLU A 62 -5.14 19.15 14.58
N ILE A 63 -4.83 18.18 13.73
CA ILE A 63 -5.54 17.91 12.48
C ILE A 63 -6.23 16.54 12.59
N ARG A 64 -7.54 16.51 12.34
CA ARG A 64 -8.30 15.28 12.13
C ARG A 64 -8.59 15.09 10.64
N PHE A 65 -8.38 13.89 10.14
CA PHE A 65 -8.78 13.49 8.79
C PHE A 65 -9.72 12.29 8.86
N ASN A 66 -10.82 12.34 8.13
CA ASN A 66 -11.79 11.26 8.04
C ASN A 66 -12.33 11.13 6.60
N TYR A 67 -12.26 9.93 6.03
CA TYR A 67 -12.84 9.63 4.73
C TYR A 67 -14.01 8.65 4.89
N LEU A 68 -15.22 9.13 4.59
CA LEU A 68 -16.48 8.42 4.80
C LEU A 68 -16.80 7.40 3.69
N GLY A 69 -16.02 7.39 2.62
CA GLY A 69 -16.27 6.53 1.46
C GLY A 69 -17.22 7.16 0.45
N GLN A 70 -17.88 6.29 -0.33
CA GLN A 70 -18.79 6.67 -1.40
C GLN A 70 -20.23 6.37 -1.01
N PHE A 71 -21.08 7.40 -1.02
CA PHE A 71 -22.49 7.30 -0.60
C PHE A 71 -23.45 6.93 -1.74
N ASP A 72 -23.01 7.06 -2.99
CA ASP A 72 -23.87 6.88 -4.17
C ASP A 72 -24.39 5.46 -4.37
N GLN A 73 -23.60 4.44 -3.99
CA GLN A 73 -23.92 3.05 -4.30
C GLN A 73 -25.14 2.54 -3.53
N ASP A 74 -25.31 3.01 -2.29
CA ASP A 74 -26.41 2.59 -1.42
C ASP A 74 -27.74 3.28 -1.77
N VAL A 75 -27.68 4.50 -2.32
CA VAL A 75 -28.87 5.30 -2.68
C VAL A 75 -29.42 4.91 -4.05
N ARG A 76 -28.56 4.64 -5.05
CA ARG A 76 -28.98 4.40 -6.44
C ARG A 76 -29.83 3.15 -6.66
N ASN A 77 -29.77 2.17 -5.76
CA ASN A 77 -30.55 0.94 -5.86
C ASN A 77 -31.92 1.03 -5.14
N GLY A 78 -32.24 2.18 -4.53
CA GLY A 78 -33.49 2.40 -3.79
C GLY A 78 -34.57 3.14 -4.59
N LYS A 79 -35.83 3.07 -4.11
CA LYS A 79 -36.94 3.93 -4.58
C LYS A 79 -36.96 5.31 -3.90
N MET A 80 -35.92 5.63 -3.13
CA MET A 80 -35.80 6.87 -2.35
C MET A 80 -34.60 7.65 -2.85
N GLU A 81 -34.76 8.97 -2.93
CA GLU A 81 -33.72 9.89 -3.38
C GLU A 81 -33.27 10.78 -2.21
N VAL A 82 -32.03 11.27 -2.29
CA VAL A 82 -31.52 12.26 -1.33
C VAL A 82 -32.24 13.59 -1.60
N SER A 83 -32.86 14.14 -0.57
CA SER A 83 -33.52 15.45 -0.66
C SER A 83 -32.50 16.54 -1.00
N PRO A 84 -32.81 17.46 -1.94
CA PRO A 84 -31.96 18.62 -2.22
C PRO A 84 -32.00 19.66 -1.09
N TYR A 85 -32.93 19.51 -0.13
CA TYR A 85 -33.06 20.43 0.99
C TYR A 85 -32.09 20.06 2.12
N SER A 86 -31.43 21.09 2.66
CA SER A 86 -30.52 20.95 3.79
C SER A 86 -31.22 20.38 5.03
N SER A 87 -30.56 19.43 5.70
CA SER A 87 -30.96 18.94 7.02
C SER A 87 -30.69 19.93 8.15
N GLY A 88 -30.12 21.10 7.84
CA GLY A 88 -29.69 22.08 8.83
C GLY A 88 -28.40 21.66 9.55
N LYS A 89 -28.10 22.33 10.66
CA LYS A 89 -26.88 22.09 11.45
C LYS A 89 -27.01 20.80 12.24
N THR A 90 -26.01 19.94 12.14
CA THR A 90 -25.91 18.67 12.90
C THR A 90 -25.25 18.86 14.27
N ALA A 91 -24.71 20.05 14.56
CA ALA A 91 -24.07 20.39 15.82
C ALA A 91 -24.42 21.83 16.25
N SER A 92 -24.30 22.09 17.55
CA SER A 92 -24.49 23.42 18.15
C SER A 92 -23.36 24.38 17.77
N ASP A 93 -23.68 25.66 17.57
CA ASP A 93 -22.71 26.73 17.33
C ASP A 93 -21.77 26.99 18.52
N ASN A 94 -22.19 26.57 19.72
CA ASN A 94 -21.41 26.70 20.95
C ASN A 94 -20.57 25.44 21.25
N ARG A 95 -20.54 24.46 20.35
CA ARG A 95 -19.74 23.25 20.55
C ARG A 95 -18.25 23.60 20.52
N PRO A 96 -17.46 23.22 21.55
CA PRO A 96 -16.02 23.40 21.49
C PRO A 96 -15.43 22.52 20.37
N LEU A 97 -14.59 23.12 19.52
CA LEU A 97 -13.83 22.38 18.53
C LEU A 97 -12.74 21.57 19.24
N THR A 98 -12.74 20.26 19.02
CA THR A 98 -11.75 19.33 19.62
C THR A 98 -10.42 19.33 18.86
N TYR A 99 -10.45 19.71 17.59
CA TYR A 99 -9.30 19.75 16.69
C TYR A 99 -9.20 21.14 16.06
N THR A 100 -7.97 21.59 15.81
CA THR A 100 -7.69 22.87 15.15
C THR A 100 -8.25 22.87 13.73
N LEU A 101 -8.00 21.78 12.99
CA LEU A 101 -8.56 21.53 11.66
C LEU A 101 -9.24 20.16 11.63
N ASP A 102 -10.47 20.09 11.13
CA ASP A 102 -11.21 18.85 10.96
C ASP A 102 -11.62 18.67 9.50
N ILE A 103 -10.94 17.74 8.82
CA ILE A 103 -11.07 17.46 7.39
C ILE A 103 -11.93 16.20 7.23
N ASN A 104 -13.10 16.34 6.62
CA ASN A 104 -13.98 15.22 6.30
C ASN A 104 -14.13 15.11 4.77
N GLY A 105 -13.98 13.90 4.24
CA GLY A 105 -14.09 13.61 2.83
C GLY A 105 -15.16 12.57 2.52
N MET A 106 -15.87 12.74 1.41
CA MET A 106 -16.84 11.77 0.89
C MET A 106 -16.95 11.89 -0.63
N ILE A 107 -17.45 10.83 -1.29
CA ILE A 107 -17.89 10.90 -2.67
C ILE A 107 -19.42 10.91 -2.71
N SER A 108 -19.97 11.94 -3.36
CA SER A 108 -21.41 12.12 -3.61
C SER A 108 -21.60 12.59 -5.06
N ASP A 109 -22.56 12.02 -5.76
CA ASP A 109 -22.85 12.24 -7.17
C ASP A 109 -21.60 12.13 -8.07
N GLY A 110 -20.77 11.12 -7.80
CA GLY A 110 -19.52 10.89 -8.53
C GLY A 110 -18.45 11.96 -8.32
N ARG A 111 -18.60 12.85 -7.33
CA ARG A 111 -17.64 13.91 -7.02
C ARG A 111 -17.08 13.76 -5.61
N LEU A 112 -15.75 13.83 -5.49
CA LEU A 112 -15.08 13.95 -4.20
C LEU A 112 -15.33 15.34 -3.62
N SER A 113 -15.82 15.40 -2.39
CA SER A 113 -15.96 16.63 -1.60
C SER A 113 -15.12 16.50 -0.34
N LEU A 114 -14.30 17.52 -0.06
CA LEU A 114 -13.52 17.65 1.17
C LEU A 114 -13.98 18.92 1.90
N ALA A 115 -14.46 18.76 3.14
CA ALA A 115 -14.86 19.87 4.00
C ALA A 115 -13.82 20.07 5.11
N ILE A 116 -13.26 21.29 5.20
CA ILE A 116 -12.33 21.68 6.26
C ILE A 116 -13.07 22.56 7.26
N SER A 117 -13.27 22.05 8.48
CA SER A 117 -13.87 22.81 9.58
C SER A 117 -12.78 23.40 10.46
N TYR A 118 -12.92 24.68 10.80
CA TYR A 118 -11.92 25.45 11.56
C TYR A 118 -12.58 26.54 12.40
N CYS A 119 -11.84 27.07 13.38
CA CYS A 119 -12.30 28.18 14.21
C CYS A 119 -12.06 29.53 13.50
N GLY A 120 -13.13 30.25 13.15
CA GLY A 120 -13.02 31.59 12.53
C GLY A 120 -12.41 32.68 13.42
N LYS A 121 -12.27 32.44 14.73
CA LYS A 121 -11.51 33.31 15.63
C LYS A 121 -9.99 33.05 15.56
N GLN A 122 -9.59 31.88 15.06
CA GLN A 122 -8.19 31.45 14.97
C GLN A 122 -7.64 31.62 13.56
N TYR A 123 -8.45 31.40 12.53
CA TYR A 123 -8.04 31.50 11.12
C TYR A 123 -8.92 32.48 10.34
N GLN A 124 -8.26 33.26 9.48
CA GLN A 124 -8.91 34.05 8.44
C GLN A 124 -9.44 33.13 7.34
N ARG A 125 -10.56 33.54 6.72
CA ARG A 125 -11.21 32.77 5.66
C ARG A 125 -10.29 32.60 4.46
N GLU A 126 -9.58 33.65 4.10
CA GLU A 126 -8.67 33.74 2.96
C GLU A 126 -7.51 32.73 3.10
N THR A 127 -7.00 32.56 4.33
CA THR A 127 -5.96 31.55 4.63
C THR A 127 -6.48 30.13 4.41
N MET A 128 -7.72 29.86 4.82
CA MET A 128 -8.32 28.53 4.68
C MET A 128 -8.75 28.22 3.25
N GLU A 129 -9.17 29.22 2.48
CA GLU A 129 -9.41 29.10 1.05
C GLU A 129 -8.10 28.78 0.30
N ALA A 130 -7.02 29.49 0.59
CA ALA A 130 -5.70 29.17 0.03
C ALA A 130 -5.22 27.76 0.42
N CYS A 131 -5.46 27.33 1.67
CA CYS A 131 -5.17 25.97 2.12
C CYS A 131 -5.97 24.91 1.34
N ALA A 132 -7.27 25.16 1.11
CA ALA A 132 -8.13 24.27 0.34
C ALA A 132 -7.68 24.18 -1.13
N ASP A 133 -7.28 25.30 -1.75
CA ASP A 133 -6.77 25.33 -3.11
C ASP A 133 -5.43 24.57 -3.24
N LEU A 134 -4.53 24.72 -2.27
CA LEU A 134 -3.29 23.96 -2.21
C LEU A 134 -3.55 22.46 -2.06
N LEU A 135 -4.49 22.06 -1.19
CA LEU A 135 -4.88 20.66 -1.02
C LEU A 135 -5.46 20.08 -2.32
N LYS A 136 -6.34 20.83 -2.98
CA LYS A 136 -6.94 20.45 -4.27
C LYS A 136 -5.88 20.28 -5.35
N SER A 137 -5.00 21.27 -5.51
CA SER A 137 -3.90 21.23 -6.49
C SER A 137 -2.96 20.05 -6.23
N SER A 138 -2.59 19.83 -4.96
CA SER A 138 -1.73 18.69 -4.58
C SER A 138 -2.38 17.35 -4.89
N LEU A 139 -3.68 17.21 -4.63
CA LEU A 139 -4.42 15.99 -4.97
C LEU A 139 -4.49 15.77 -6.49
N GLN A 140 -4.73 16.83 -7.27
CA GLN A 140 -4.74 16.76 -8.73
C GLN A 140 -3.36 16.36 -9.29
N GLN A 141 -2.27 16.86 -8.71
CA GLN A 141 -0.91 16.45 -9.10
C GLN A 141 -0.66 14.97 -8.82
N VAL A 142 -1.10 14.46 -7.67
CA VAL A 142 -1.01 13.03 -7.34
C VAL A 142 -1.83 12.19 -8.31
N ILE A 143 -3.06 12.60 -8.63
CA ILE A 143 -3.92 11.91 -9.60
C ILE A 143 -3.25 11.88 -10.98
N ALA A 144 -2.81 13.04 -11.49
CA ALA A 144 -2.17 13.13 -12.80
C ALA A 144 -0.88 12.32 -12.87
N HIS A 145 -0.10 12.28 -11.77
CA HIS A 145 1.09 11.45 -11.69
C HIS A 145 0.73 9.96 -11.81
N CYS A 146 -0.23 9.48 -11.02
CA CYS A 146 -0.66 8.08 -11.03
C CYS A 146 -1.30 7.66 -12.36
N ASP A 147 -2.07 8.54 -13.00
CA ASP A 147 -2.71 8.30 -14.30
C ASP A 147 -1.67 8.21 -15.43
N ALA A 148 -0.55 8.92 -15.31
CA ALA A 148 0.56 8.87 -16.26
C ALA A 148 1.50 7.67 -16.05
N GLN A 149 1.29 6.82 -15.04
CA GLN A 149 2.13 5.63 -14.82
C GLN A 149 1.51 4.41 -15.49
N ASP A 150 2.22 3.83 -16.47
CA ASP A 150 1.87 2.53 -17.07
C ASP A 150 2.49 1.34 -16.32
N GLN A 151 3.45 1.61 -15.44
CA GLN A 151 4.22 0.58 -14.73
C GLN A 151 3.78 0.43 -13.27
N ILE A 152 3.81 -0.81 -12.79
CA ILE A 152 3.54 -1.14 -11.40
C ILE A 152 4.79 -0.84 -10.58
N HIS A 153 4.67 0.09 -9.63
CA HIS A 153 5.73 0.40 -8.67
C HIS A 153 5.52 -0.36 -7.37
N LEU A 154 6.37 -1.35 -7.10
CA LEU A 154 6.34 -2.10 -5.85
C LEU A 154 6.84 -1.26 -4.66
N THR A 155 6.30 -1.56 -3.48
CA THR A 155 6.82 -1.12 -2.20
C THR A 155 7.06 -2.31 -1.26
N PRO A 156 7.84 -2.16 -0.18
CA PRO A 156 8.16 -3.28 0.72
C PRO A 156 6.94 -4.05 1.26
N SER A 157 5.79 -3.40 1.42
CA SER A 157 4.56 -4.07 1.85
C SER A 157 3.87 -4.93 0.79
N ASP A 158 4.27 -4.84 -0.49
CA ASP A 158 3.73 -5.67 -1.58
C ASP A 158 4.46 -7.01 -1.72
N ILE A 159 5.64 -7.16 -1.12
CA ILE A 159 6.48 -8.36 -1.21
C ILE A 159 6.60 -9.10 0.11
N SER A 160 7.05 -10.36 0.02
CA SER A 160 7.14 -11.26 1.17
C SER A 160 8.39 -11.02 2.00
N LEU A 161 9.48 -10.55 1.39
CA LEU A 161 10.72 -10.21 2.06
C LEU A 161 10.51 -9.09 3.09
N LYS A 162 10.96 -9.32 4.33
CA LYS A 162 10.85 -8.35 5.42
C LYS A 162 12.17 -7.61 5.63
N GLY A 163 12.06 -6.36 6.09
CA GLY A 163 13.22 -5.54 6.44
C GLY A 163 13.95 -4.89 5.25
N ILE A 164 13.40 -5.01 4.04
CA ILE A 164 13.85 -4.27 2.88
C ILE A 164 13.27 -2.84 2.90
N THR A 165 14.11 -1.85 2.64
CA THR A 165 13.71 -0.44 2.54
C THR A 165 13.19 -0.10 1.14
N ILE A 166 12.46 1.03 1.00
CA ILE A 166 12.02 1.51 -0.31
C ILE A 166 13.22 1.73 -1.25
N GLY A 167 14.29 2.35 -0.77
CA GLY A 167 15.48 2.61 -1.58
C GLY A 167 16.21 1.33 -2.00
N GLU A 168 16.32 0.34 -1.12
CA GLU A 168 16.88 -0.97 -1.47
C GLU A 168 16.03 -1.66 -2.54
N LEU A 169 14.69 -1.66 -2.39
CA LEU A 169 13.79 -2.27 -3.37
C LEU A 169 13.85 -1.55 -4.74
N ASP A 170 13.89 -0.23 -4.75
CA ASP A 170 14.04 0.55 -5.98
C ASP A 170 15.35 0.20 -6.71
N GLN A 171 16.45 0.03 -5.95
CA GLN A 171 17.72 -0.44 -6.51
C GLN A 171 17.62 -1.87 -7.07
N PHE A 172 16.92 -2.78 -6.38
CA PHE A 172 16.67 -4.14 -6.87
C PHE A 172 15.95 -4.15 -8.21
N VAL A 173 14.84 -3.42 -8.29
CA VAL A 173 14.03 -3.29 -9.51
C VAL A 173 14.89 -2.74 -10.64
N GLN A 174 15.71 -1.73 -10.37
CA GLN A 174 16.60 -1.16 -11.38
C GLN A 174 17.65 -2.15 -11.88
N GLN A 175 18.32 -2.87 -10.98
CA GLN A 175 19.38 -3.84 -11.32
C GLN A 175 18.83 -5.03 -12.10
N THR A 176 17.60 -5.46 -11.81
CA THR A 176 16.96 -6.63 -12.42
C THR A 176 16.01 -6.31 -13.56
N SER A 177 15.85 -5.02 -13.92
CA SER A 177 14.94 -4.56 -14.99
C SER A 177 15.14 -5.25 -16.34
N HIS A 178 16.37 -5.67 -16.66
CA HIS A 178 16.69 -6.39 -17.89
C HIS A 178 16.16 -7.84 -17.91
N LEU A 179 15.77 -8.39 -16.76
CA LEU A 179 15.23 -9.74 -16.61
C LEU A 179 13.70 -9.77 -16.69
N GLY A 180 13.05 -8.65 -16.37
CA GLY A 180 11.59 -8.52 -16.36
C GLY A 180 11.09 -7.79 -15.12
N ASP A 181 9.77 -7.67 -14.99
CA ASP A 181 9.14 -7.03 -13.85
C ASP A 181 9.10 -7.97 -12.65
N ILE A 182 9.51 -7.48 -11.48
CA ILE A 182 9.43 -8.27 -10.24
C ILE A 182 7.96 -8.46 -9.85
N GLU A 183 7.61 -9.70 -9.51
CA GLU A 183 6.34 -10.02 -8.86
C GLU A 183 6.49 -10.08 -7.33
N ASN A 184 7.49 -10.81 -6.85
CA ASN A 184 7.69 -11.02 -5.42
C ASN A 184 9.13 -11.42 -5.10
N ILE A 185 9.53 -11.20 -3.85
CA ILE A 185 10.86 -11.54 -3.34
C ILE A 185 10.69 -12.29 -2.02
N TYR A 186 11.41 -13.39 -1.86
CA TYR A 186 11.37 -14.20 -0.65
C TYR A 186 12.79 -14.56 -0.16
N PRO A 187 12.96 -14.80 1.16
CA PRO A 187 14.13 -15.52 1.65
C PRO A 187 14.10 -16.97 1.18
N LEU A 188 15.28 -17.58 0.98
CA LEU A 188 15.35 -19.02 0.74
C LEU A 188 14.95 -19.82 1.99
N THR A 189 14.28 -20.95 1.76
CA THR A 189 14.08 -21.99 2.77
C THR A 189 15.42 -22.63 3.17
N PRO A 190 15.51 -23.26 4.36
CA PRO A 190 16.72 -23.96 4.78
C PRO A 190 17.23 -24.98 3.75
N MET A 191 16.32 -25.72 3.08
CA MET A 191 16.70 -26.69 2.05
C MET A 191 17.27 -26.00 0.81
N GLN A 192 16.62 -24.95 0.30
CA GLN A 192 17.13 -24.19 -0.85
C GLN A 192 18.50 -23.57 -0.57
N LYS A 193 18.77 -23.12 0.67
CA LYS A 193 20.10 -22.63 1.05
C LYS A 193 21.16 -23.72 0.95
N GLY A 194 20.83 -24.93 1.40
CA GLY A 194 21.71 -26.10 1.28
C GLY A 194 21.99 -26.45 -0.19
N MET A 195 20.94 -26.52 -1.02
CA MET A 195 21.08 -26.77 -2.46
C MET A 195 21.96 -25.71 -3.14
N LEU A 196 21.71 -24.43 -2.87
CA LEU A 196 22.50 -23.33 -3.44
C LEU A 196 23.96 -23.42 -3.00
N PHE A 197 24.22 -23.68 -1.71
CA PHE A 197 25.58 -23.83 -1.18
C PHE A 197 26.35 -24.96 -1.88
N HIS A 198 25.71 -26.12 -2.09
CA HIS A 198 26.34 -27.23 -2.81
C HIS A 198 26.68 -26.85 -4.25
N SER A 199 25.76 -26.17 -4.96
CA SER A 199 26.00 -25.72 -6.34
C SER A 199 27.13 -24.68 -6.46
N LEU A 200 27.32 -23.83 -5.45
CA LEU A 200 28.35 -22.79 -5.43
C LEU A 200 29.75 -23.35 -5.10
N ILE A 201 29.83 -24.45 -4.34
CA ILE A 201 31.09 -25.12 -3.99
C ILE A 201 31.56 -26.04 -5.11
N ASP A 202 30.65 -26.80 -5.69
CA ASP A 202 30.94 -27.77 -6.74
C ASP A 202 29.87 -27.69 -7.82
N SER A 203 30.17 -26.92 -8.87
CA SER A 203 29.27 -26.72 -10.00
C SER A 203 29.10 -27.99 -10.87
N ALA A 204 29.94 -29.01 -10.69
CA ALA A 204 29.82 -30.30 -11.35
C ALA A 204 29.03 -31.33 -10.51
N SER A 205 28.62 -30.97 -9.30
CA SER A 205 27.88 -31.85 -8.41
C SER A 205 26.48 -32.16 -8.98
N GLU A 206 26.15 -33.44 -9.10
CA GLU A 206 24.80 -33.92 -9.43
C GLU A 206 23.88 -33.97 -8.19
N ALA A 207 24.37 -33.51 -7.02
CA ALA A 207 23.57 -33.46 -5.81
C ALA A 207 22.34 -32.57 -6.02
N TYR A 208 21.16 -33.09 -5.69
CA TYR A 208 19.86 -32.44 -5.89
C TYR A 208 19.46 -32.21 -7.36
N PHE A 209 20.14 -32.85 -8.31
CA PHE A 209 19.76 -32.83 -9.72
C PHE A 209 19.11 -34.16 -10.12
N GLU A 210 17.91 -34.09 -10.69
CA GLU A 210 17.17 -35.24 -11.19
C GLU A 210 16.81 -34.96 -12.66
N GLN A 211 17.14 -35.91 -13.55
CA GLN A 211 16.81 -35.82 -14.96
C GLN A 211 15.86 -36.96 -15.35
N ALA A 212 14.70 -36.61 -15.89
CA ALA A 212 13.78 -37.55 -16.51
C ALA A 212 13.74 -37.31 -18.02
N ALA A 213 13.84 -38.39 -18.80
CA ALA A 213 13.71 -38.38 -20.25
C ALA A 213 12.51 -39.24 -20.66
N PHE A 214 11.74 -38.77 -21.64
CA PHE A 214 10.54 -39.46 -22.13
C PHE A 214 10.56 -39.52 -23.66
N ASP A 215 10.22 -40.69 -24.21
CA ASP A 215 10.05 -40.87 -25.65
C ASP A 215 8.61 -40.55 -26.07
N LEU A 216 8.44 -39.59 -26.97
CA LEU A 216 7.15 -39.32 -27.60
C LEU A 216 6.98 -40.17 -28.85
N LYS A 217 5.89 -40.94 -28.93
CA LYS A 217 5.50 -41.67 -30.14
C LYS A 217 4.45 -40.88 -30.92
N GLY A 218 4.78 -40.48 -32.14
CA GLY A 218 3.87 -39.74 -33.04
C GLY A 218 4.43 -38.38 -33.45
N PHE A 219 3.53 -37.45 -33.77
CA PHE A 219 3.89 -36.09 -34.18
C PHE A 219 3.87 -35.13 -32.98
N LEU A 220 4.87 -34.26 -32.90
CA LEU A 220 4.94 -33.19 -31.92
C LEU A 220 4.45 -31.88 -32.55
N ASP A 221 3.36 -31.32 -32.00
CA ASP A 221 2.97 -29.95 -32.29
C ASP A 221 3.82 -29.00 -31.44
N ILE A 222 4.75 -28.31 -32.09
CA ILE A 222 5.72 -27.42 -31.43
C ILE A 222 5.04 -26.19 -30.85
N ASP A 223 4.00 -25.66 -31.49
CA ASP A 223 3.32 -24.45 -31.04
C ASP A 223 2.46 -24.77 -29.82
N ALA A 224 1.72 -25.88 -29.86
CA ALA A 224 0.99 -26.37 -28.69
C ALA A 224 1.94 -26.69 -27.51
N PHE A 225 3.12 -27.27 -27.79
CA PHE A 225 4.11 -27.55 -26.74
C PHE A 225 4.65 -26.27 -26.11
N LYS A 226 5.03 -25.26 -26.91
CA LYS A 226 5.46 -23.94 -26.42
C LYS A 226 4.38 -23.26 -25.57
N MET A 227 3.13 -23.28 -26.03
CA MET A 227 2.00 -22.73 -25.27
C MET A 227 1.82 -23.44 -23.92
N SER A 228 1.96 -24.77 -23.89
CA SER A 228 1.85 -25.53 -22.64
C SER A 228 2.97 -25.16 -21.65
N LEU A 229 4.21 -24.99 -22.11
CA LEU A 229 5.31 -24.50 -21.28
C LEU A 229 5.07 -23.08 -20.78
N ALA A 230 4.56 -22.18 -21.63
CA ALA A 230 4.22 -20.82 -21.24
C ALA A 230 3.17 -20.80 -20.12
N HIS A 231 2.11 -21.61 -20.24
CA HIS A 231 1.09 -21.76 -19.20
C HIS A 231 1.62 -22.39 -17.91
N LEU A 232 2.57 -23.33 -18.00
CA LEU A 232 3.22 -23.86 -16.80
C LEU A 232 4.02 -22.75 -16.08
N ALA A 233 4.78 -21.95 -16.82
CA ALA A 233 5.54 -20.85 -16.23
C ALA A 233 4.62 -19.77 -15.63
N GLU A 234 3.51 -19.43 -16.31
CA GLU A 234 2.48 -18.52 -15.80
C GLU A 234 1.87 -19.02 -14.48
N LYS A 235 1.61 -20.33 -14.40
CA LYS A 235 0.97 -20.96 -13.24
C LYS A 235 1.93 -21.22 -12.07
N TYR A 236 3.19 -21.51 -12.34
CA TYR A 236 4.16 -21.98 -11.33
C TYR A 236 5.35 -21.03 -11.20
N ASP A 237 5.34 -20.23 -10.13
CA ASP A 237 6.35 -19.21 -9.79
C ASP A 237 7.80 -19.71 -9.88
N ILE A 238 8.05 -20.96 -9.50
CA ILE A 238 9.39 -21.54 -9.49
C ILE A 238 10.05 -21.55 -10.88
N LEU A 239 9.26 -21.66 -11.95
CA LEU A 239 9.76 -21.67 -13.32
C LEU A 239 10.17 -20.29 -13.84
N ARG A 240 9.78 -19.23 -13.12
CA ARG A 240 10.11 -17.81 -13.37
C ARG A 240 10.85 -17.18 -12.19
N THR A 241 11.52 -18.03 -11.40
CA THR A 241 12.29 -17.64 -10.21
C THR A 241 13.79 -17.61 -10.49
N LEU A 242 14.46 -16.55 -10.05
CA LEU A 242 15.91 -16.43 -10.03
C LEU A 242 16.44 -16.39 -8.59
N PHE A 243 17.61 -17.00 -8.36
CA PHE A 243 18.32 -16.93 -7.09
C PHE A 243 19.35 -15.81 -7.10
N TYR A 244 19.23 -14.88 -6.16
CA TYR A 244 20.11 -13.71 -6.02
C TYR A 244 20.91 -13.79 -4.73
N THR A 245 22.24 -13.67 -4.78
CA THR A 245 23.13 -13.92 -3.63
C THR A 245 23.71 -12.68 -2.97
N GLU A 246 23.56 -11.49 -3.55
CA GLU A 246 24.33 -10.31 -3.14
C GLU A 246 23.60 -9.40 -2.12
N TRP A 247 22.46 -9.82 -1.57
CA TRP A 247 21.70 -8.97 -0.63
C TRP A 247 22.05 -9.26 0.83
N LYS A 248 22.78 -8.36 1.50
CA LYS A 248 23.08 -8.46 2.95
C LYS A 248 23.60 -9.85 3.38
N ASP A 249 24.41 -10.49 2.53
CA ASP A 249 24.92 -11.84 2.72
C ASP A 249 23.82 -12.93 2.89
N GLN A 250 22.61 -12.64 2.41
CA GLN A 250 21.48 -13.56 2.42
C GLN A 250 20.99 -13.82 0.99
N PRO A 251 20.97 -15.08 0.54
CA PRO A 251 20.40 -15.39 -0.76
C PRO A 251 18.87 -15.18 -0.72
N LEU A 252 18.36 -14.72 -1.84
CA LEU A 252 16.95 -14.44 -2.10
C LEU A 252 16.46 -15.20 -3.32
N GLN A 253 15.16 -15.49 -3.35
CA GLN A 253 14.46 -15.92 -4.55
C GLN A 253 13.60 -14.76 -5.07
N ILE A 254 13.78 -14.41 -6.34
CA ILE A 254 13.09 -13.32 -7.02
C ILE A 254 12.19 -13.94 -8.08
N VAL A 255 10.90 -13.68 -7.97
CA VAL A 255 9.88 -14.16 -8.92
C VAL A 255 9.56 -13.04 -9.90
N PHE A 256 9.63 -13.30 -11.20
CA PHE A 256 9.35 -12.31 -12.26
C PHE A 256 7.98 -12.53 -12.91
N ARG A 257 7.30 -11.45 -13.31
CA ARG A 257 6.08 -11.50 -14.11
C ARG A 257 6.39 -11.95 -15.54
N GLN A 258 5.40 -12.59 -16.17
CA GLN A 258 5.43 -12.96 -17.59
C GLN A 258 4.99 -11.80 -18.47
#